data_AF-A0A2S9GD92-F1
#
_entry.id   AF-A0A2S9GD92-F1
#
_cell.length_a   1.000
_cell.length_b   1.000
_cell.length_c   1.000
_cell.angle_alpha   90.00
_cell.angle_beta   90.00
_cell.angle_gamma   90.00
#
_symmetry.space_group_name_H-M   'P 1'
#
loop_
_entity.id
_entity.type
_entity.pdbx_description
1 polymer ?
#
loop_
_entity_poly.entity_id
_entity_poly.type
_entity_poly.pdbx_seq_one_letter_code
_entity_poly.pdbx_strand_id
1 'polypeptide(L)'
;PDVVLGHSVGQYAAACVAGVFSLEDGARLMAERGRLFGSLPDGGRMVAVFTDAKTVEEIAGEFPRVSVGAYNGPNTVLSGPGED
;
A
#
# COMPACT_ATOMS: atom_id res chain seq x y z
N PRO A 1 -23.16 -5.56 4.51
CA PRO A 1 -22.61 -6.39 3.42
C PRO A 1 -22.20 -7.73 4.00
N ASP A 2 -22.31 -8.83 3.25
CA ASP A 2 -21.91 -10.16 3.74
C ASP A 2 -20.38 -10.31 3.84
N VAL A 3 -19.63 -9.63 2.95
CA VAL A 3 -18.17 -9.54 2.97
C VAL A 3 -17.72 -8.13 2.58
N VAL A 4 -16.63 -7.65 3.17
CA VAL A 4 -15.94 -6.41 2.78
C VAL A 4 -14.44 -6.64 2.71
N LEU A 5 -13.79 -5.98 1.75
CA LEU A 5 -12.33 -5.95 1.59
C LEU A 5 -11.91 -4.52 1.25
N GLY A 6 -10.75 -4.12 1.76
CA GLY A 6 -10.10 -2.88 1.36
C GLY A 6 -8.66 -3.15 0.95
N HIS A 7 -8.12 -2.31 0.06
CA HIS A 7 -6.71 -2.35 -0.33
C HIS A 7 -5.99 -1.13 0.24
N SER A 8 -4.88 -1.34 0.97
CA SER A 8 -4.09 -0.27 1.58
C SER A 8 -4.98 0.70 2.37
N VAL A 9 -5.06 1.96 1.96
CA VAL A 9 -5.93 3.00 2.54
C VAL A 9 -7.41 2.60 2.62
N GLY A 10 -7.90 1.77 1.70
CA GLY A 10 -9.27 1.29 1.70
C GLY A 10 -9.63 0.36 2.87
N GLN A 11 -8.63 -0.26 3.52
CA GLN A 11 -8.89 -1.18 4.65
C GLN A 11 -9.53 -0.47 5.84
N TYR A 12 -9.23 0.81 6.05
CA TYR A 12 -9.86 1.58 7.13
C TYR A 12 -11.37 1.72 6.91
N ALA A 13 -11.79 2.02 5.69
CA ALA A 13 -13.21 2.11 5.34
C ALA A 13 -13.89 0.73 5.46
N ALA A 14 -13.25 -0.33 4.97
CA ALA A 14 -13.76 -1.69 5.11
C ALA A 14 -13.94 -2.09 6.58
N ALA A 15 -12.97 -1.76 7.45
CA ALA A 15 -13.03 -2.01 8.88
C ALA A 15 -14.15 -1.22 9.58
N CYS A 16 -14.40 0.05 9.20
CA CYS A 16 -15.57 0.80 9.67
C CYS A 16 -16.88 0.10 9.31
N VAL A 17 -17.02 -0.32 8.03
CA VAL A 17 -18.23 -0.99 7.55
C VAL A 17 -18.43 -2.36 8.22
N ALA A 18 -17.35 -3.05 8.55
CA ALA A 18 -17.37 -4.29 9.30
C ALA A 18 -17.63 -4.11 10.81
N GLY A 19 -17.66 -2.87 11.32
CA GLY A 19 -17.89 -2.57 12.73
C GLY A 19 -16.68 -2.80 13.65
N VAL A 20 -15.46 -2.90 13.10
CA VAL A 20 -14.21 -3.05 13.88
C VAL A 20 -13.92 -1.80 14.70
N PHE A 21 -14.19 -0.63 14.13
CA PHE A 21 -14.14 0.66 14.82
C PHE A 21 -15.22 1.61 14.30
N SER A 22 -15.53 2.65 15.08
CA SER A 22 -16.45 3.72 14.69
C SER A 22 -15.93 4.50 13.48
N LEU A 23 -16.81 5.23 12.80
CA LEU A 23 -16.40 6.10 11.69
C LEU A 23 -15.40 7.17 12.17
N GLU A 24 -15.64 7.73 13.35
CA GLU A 24 -14.81 8.74 13.98
C GLU A 24 -13.39 8.22 14.27
N ASP A 25 -13.27 7.00 14.80
CA ASP A 25 -11.97 6.39 15.08
C ASP A 25 -11.26 6.00 13.78
N GLY A 26 -12.00 5.48 12.80
CA GLY A 26 -11.45 5.21 11.47
C GLY A 26 -10.91 6.47 10.80
N ALA A 27 -11.62 7.60 10.92
CA ALA A 27 -11.17 8.89 10.42
C ALA A 27 -9.92 9.41 11.14
N ARG A 28 -9.84 9.25 12.47
CA ARG A 28 -8.64 9.60 13.26
C ARG A 28 -7.43 8.77 12.84
N LEU A 29 -7.59 7.46 12.66
CA LEU A 29 -6.51 6.59 12.18
C LEU A 29 -6.06 6.97 10.78
N MET A 30 -7.00 7.30 9.89
CA MET A 30 -6.70 7.76 8.53
C MET A 30 -5.91 9.07 8.54
N ALA A 31 -6.34 10.03 9.36
CA ALA A 31 -5.69 11.33 9.49
C ALA A 31 -4.26 11.18 10.03
N GLU A 32 -4.08 10.36 11.07
CA GLU A 32 -2.75 10.13 11.66
C GLU A 32 -1.82 9.41 10.68
N ARG A 33 -2.31 8.42 9.93
CA ARG A 33 -1.55 7.80 8.84
C ARG A 33 -1.12 8.82 7.80
N GLY A 34 -2.03 9.69 7.37
CA GLY A 34 -1.74 10.77 6.42
C GLY A 34 -0.67 11.72 6.94
N ARG A 35 -0.75 12.11 8.22
CA ARG A 35 0.25 12.96 8.90
C ARG A 35 1.63 12.31 8.91
N LEU A 36 1.70 11.02 9.26
CA LEU A 36 2.96 10.26 9.26
C LEU A 36 3.55 10.15 7.86
N PHE A 37 2.73 9.82 6.85
CA PHE A 37 3.17 9.77 5.45
C PHE A 37 3.67 11.12 4.95
N GLY A 38 3.00 12.21 5.29
CA GLY A 38 3.43 13.57 4.96
C GLY A 38 4.69 14.04 5.69
N SER A 39 5.13 13.31 6.72
CA SER A 39 6.38 13.59 7.46
C SER A 39 7.57 12.76 7.01
N LEU A 40 7.37 11.83 6.05
CA LEU A 40 8.45 11.02 5.51
C LEU A 40 9.42 11.88 4.69
N PRO A 41 10.71 11.51 4.63
CA PRO A 41 11.65 12.15 3.72
C PRO A 41 11.21 12.03 2.26
N ASP A 42 11.59 13.01 1.44
CA ASP A 42 11.43 12.94 -0.01
C ASP A 42 12.29 11.82 -0.61
N GLY A 43 11.99 11.46 -1.86
CA GLY A 43 12.80 10.54 -2.66
C GLY A 43 12.17 9.16 -2.87
N GLY A 44 11.16 8.78 -2.09
CA GLY A 44 10.39 7.55 -2.32
C GLY A 44 9.63 7.57 -3.65
N ARG A 45 9.56 6.43 -4.33
CA ARG A 45 8.79 6.19 -5.54
C ARG A 45 8.03 4.87 -5.46
N MET A 46 6.96 4.80 -6.24
CA MET A 46 6.20 3.59 -6.47
C MET A 46 5.95 3.44 -7.97
N VAL A 47 6.03 2.23 -8.48
CA VAL A 47 5.79 1.92 -9.90
C VAL A 47 4.95 0.67 -10.03
N ALA A 48 3.95 0.70 -10.92
CA ALA A 48 3.18 -0.48 -11.30
C ALA A 48 3.86 -1.16 -12.48
N VAL A 49 4.23 -2.43 -12.31
CA VAL A 49 4.91 -3.23 -13.34
C VAL A 49 3.93 -4.26 -13.90
N PHE A 50 3.71 -4.22 -15.20
CA PHE A 50 2.74 -5.05 -15.91
C PHE A 50 3.42 -6.28 -16.53
N THR A 51 3.90 -7.16 -15.67
CA THR A 51 4.36 -8.51 -16.02
C THR A 51 3.97 -9.48 -14.91
N ASP A 52 4.30 -10.76 -15.06
CA ASP A 52 4.11 -11.75 -14.01
C ASP A 52 4.81 -11.36 -12.70
N ALA A 53 4.15 -11.60 -11.57
CA ALA A 53 4.64 -11.19 -10.26
C ALA A 53 6.01 -11.81 -9.91
N LYS A 54 6.28 -13.03 -10.36
CA LYS A 54 7.54 -13.75 -10.11
C LYS A 54 8.72 -13.03 -10.75
N THR A 55 8.59 -12.59 -12.00
CA THR A 55 9.62 -11.78 -12.67
C THR A 55 9.83 -10.45 -11.95
N VAL A 56 8.75 -9.81 -11.48
CA VAL A 56 8.87 -8.57 -10.69
C VAL A 56 9.63 -8.81 -9.38
N GLU A 57 9.35 -9.90 -8.67
CA GLU A 57 10.04 -10.28 -7.44
C GLU A 57 11.52 -10.63 -7.66
N GLU A 58 11.83 -11.37 -8.74
CA GLU A 58 13.20 -11.73 -9.10
C GLU A 58 14.04 -10.47 -9.37
N ILE A 59 13.51 -9.54 -10.18
CA ILE A 59 14.19 -8.27 -10.47
C ILE A 59 14.32 -7.41 -9.20
N ALA A 60 13.24 -7.27 -8.42
CA ALA A 60 13.28 -6.48 -7.18
C ALA A 60 14.27 -7.06 -6.16
N GLY A 61 14.54 -8.37 -6.20
CA GLY A 61 15.55 -9.03 -5.36
C GLY A 61 16.98 -8.52 -5.58
N GLU A 62 17.26 -7.87 -6.73
CA GLU A 62 18.54 -7.22 -7.00
C GLU A 62 18.70 -5.86 -6.30
N PHE A 63 17.61 -5.30 -5.75
CA PHE A 63 17.55 -3.96 -5.16
C PHE A 63 17.15 -4.02 -3.67
N PRO A 64 18.10 -4.03 -2.72
CA PRO A 64 17.83 -4.28 -1.30
C PRO A 64 16.89 -3.26 -0.61
N ARG A 65 16.72 -2.06 -1.20
CA ARG A 65 15.84 -1.01 -0.66
C ARG A 65 14.49 -0.92 -1.39
N VAL A 66 14.26 -1.79 -2.39
CA VAL A 66 12.99 -1.91 -3.10
C VAL A 66 12.21 -3.06 -2.50
N SER A 67 10.89 -2.89 -2.39
CA SER A 67 9.98 -3.91 -1.88
C SER A 67 8.73 -4.00 -2.74
N VAL A 68 8.11 -5.18 -2.76
CA VAL A 68 6.78 -5.33 -3.34
C VAL A 68 5.77 -4.61 -2.43
N GLY A 69 5.13 -3.56 -2.96
CA GLY A 69 4.12 -2.78 -2.27
C GLY A 69 2.71 -3.32 -2.42
N ALA A 70 2.38 -3.98 -3.55
CA ALA A 70 1.07 -4.59 -3.77
C ALA A 70 1.09 -5.65 -4.89
N TYR A 71 0.20 -6.63 -4.78
CA TYR A 71 -0.14 -7.56 -5.84
C TYR A 71 -1.58 -7.28 -6.29
N ASN A 72 -1.75 -6.66 -7.46
CA ASN A 72 -3.07 -6.21 -7.92
C ASN A 72 -3.75 -7.17 -8.91
N GLY A 73 -3.08 -8.28 -9.27
CA GLY A 73 -3.50 -9.17 -10.33
C GLY A 73 -2.71 -8.89 -11.61
N PRO A 74 -3.16 -7.99 -12.51
CA PRO A 74 -2.48 -7.72 -13.77
C PRO A 74 -1.20 -6.87 -13.62
N ASN A 75 -0.91 -6.38 -12.42
CA ASN A 75 0.35 -5.72 -12.11
C ASN A 75 0.78 -6.00 -10.66
N THR A 76 2.09 -5.88 -10.44
CA THR A 76 2.71 -5.83 -9.13
C THR A 76 3.31 -4.44 -8.95
N VAL A 77 3.09 -3.84 -7.78
CA VAL A 77 3.64 -2.52 -7.45
C VAL A 77 4.94 -2.70 -6.70
N LEU A 78 5.98 -2.03 -7.14
CA LEU A 78 7.24 -1.87 -6.40
C LEU A 78 7.25 -0.51 -5.68
N SER A 79 7.94 -0.46 -4.54
CA SER A 79 8.12 0.75 -3.73
C SER A 79 9.54 0.79 -3.16
N GLY A 80 10.19 1.94 -3.25
CA GLY A 80 11.56 2.13 -2.77
C GLY A 80 12.09 3.54 -3.03
N PRO A 81 13.39 3.80 -2.80
CA PRO A 81 14.06 5.01 -3.26
C PRO A 81 13.95 5.17 -4.78
N GLY A 82 13.78 6.39 -5.29
CA GLY A 82 13.64 6.63 -6.72
C GLY A 82 14.93 6.50 -7.54
N GLU A 83 16.08 6.38 -6.86
CA GLU A 83 17.39 6.12 -7.48
C GLU A 83 17.68 4.62 -7.69
N ASP A 84 16.85 3.75 -7.09
CA ASP A 84 16.92 2.29 -7.21
C ASP A 84 15.81 1.81 -8.18
#